data_AF-A0A7T4X3G9-F1
#
_entry.id   AF-A0A7T4X3G9-F1
#
_cell.length_a   1.000
_cell.length_b   1.000
_cell.length_c   1.000
_cell.angle_alpha   90.00
_cell.angle_beta   90.00
_cell.angle_gamma   90.00
#
_symmetry.space_group_name_H-M   'P 1'
#
loop_
_entity.id
_entity.type
_entity.pdbx_description
1 polymer ?
#
loop_
_entity_poly.entity_id
_entity_poly.type
_entity_poly.pdbx_seq_one_letter_code
_entity_poly.pdbx_strand_id
1 'polypeptide(L)'
;MLLSILIVLIYIVVSAATILTFRSKTLDIARLFSGLAFLIMIITTSMSLDGSDIYLTIALAICIVLSVEITAFKEKQGDQKNLFLIHAFTLTMTLVLIIMLITL
;
A
#
# COMPACT_ATOMS: atom_id res chain seq x y z
N MET A 1 -15.47 7.19 -1.06
CA MET A 1 -14.05 7.35 -0.70
C MET A 1 -13.66 6.76 0.66
N LEU A 2 -14.50 6.82 1.71
CA LEU A 2 -14.16 6.32 3.06
C LEU A 2 -13.70 4.85 3.07
N LEU A 3 -14.38 3.97 2.32
CA LEU A 3 -14.00 2.55 2.21
C LEU A 3 -12.58 2.39 1.65
N SER A 4 -12.22 3.17 0.62
CA SER A 4 -10.90 3.24 -0.03
C SER A 4 -9.80 3.68 0.92
N ILE A 5 -10.08 4.64 1.78
CA ILE A 5 -9.16 5.05 2.85
C ILE A 5 -9.00 3.91 3.86
N LEU A 6 -10.10 3.28 4.27
CA LEU A 6 -10.06 2.19 5.25
C LEU A 6 -9.24 0.99 4.74
N ILE A 7 -9.39 0.60 3.47
CA ILE A 7 -8.63 -0.54 2.94
C ILE A 7 -7.12 -0.23 2.85
N VAL A 8 -6.75 1.01 2.51
CA VAL A 8 -5.34 1.44 2.50
C VAL A 8 -4.76 1.28 3.89
N LEU A 9 -5.47 1.77 4.91
CA LEU A 9 -5.02 1.65 6.30
C LEU A 9 -4.92 0.19 6.74
N ILE A 10 -5.91 -0.65 6.41
CA ILE A 10 -5.87 -2.08 6.70
C ILE A 10 -4.66 -2.73 6.02
N TYR A 11 -4.42 -2.43 4.73
CA TYR A 11 -3.30 -2.99 3.98
C TYR A 11 -1.96 -2.62 4.62
N ILE A 12 -1.77 -1.35 5.00
CA ILE A 12 -0.53 -0.89 5.66
C ILE A 12 -0.34 -1.57 7.02
N VAL A 13 -1.41 -1.67 7.83
CA VAL A 13 -1.34 -2.31 9.15
C VAL A 13 -1.03 -3.81 9.03
N VAL A 14 -1.72 -4.52 8.14
CA VAL A 14 -1.45 -5.94 7.86
C VAL A 14 -0.01 -6.10 7.38
N SER A 15 0.44 -5.26 6.45
CA SER A 15 1.80 -5.31 5.92
C SER A 15 2.85 -5.05 7.00
N ALA A 16 2.67 -4.05 7.84
CA ALA A 16 3.58 -3.77 8.95
C ALA A 16 3.62 -4.94 9.97
N ALA A 17 2.47 -5.48 10.36
CA ALA A 17 2.38 -6.59 11.30
C ALA A 17 3.07 -7.85 10.78
N THR A 18 2.88 -8.16 9.49
CA THR A 18 3.43 -9.36 8.85
C THR A 18 4.92 -9.25 8.55
N ILE A 19 5.41 -8.05 8.22
CA ILE A 19 6.83 -7.82 7.93
C ILE A 19 7.66 -7.68 9.21
N LEU A 20 7.18 -6.90 10.20
CA LEU A 20 7.99 -6.49 11.35
C LEU A 20 7.79 -7.35 12.61
N THR A 21 6.62 -7.97 12.78
CA THR A 21 6.27 -8.65 14.05
C THR A 21 6.12 -10.16 13.90
N PHE A 22 5.21 -10.61 13.02
CA PHE A 22 4.83 -12.01 12.90
C PHE A 22 5.16 -12.55 11.52
N ARG A 23 6.37 -13.10 11.40
CA ARG A 23 6.86 -13.58 10.13
C ARG A 23 6.48 -15.04 9.91
N SER A 24 5.42 -15.28 9.13
CA SER A 24 4.99 -16.62 8.74
C SER A 24 4.59 -16.67 7.27
N LYS A 25 4.71 -17.85 6.64
CA LYS A 25 4.30 -18.04 5.24
C LYS A 25 2.80 -17.77 5.03
N THR A 26 1.97 -18.03 6.04
CA THR A 26 0.51 -17.77 5.96
C THR A 26 0.21 -16.28 5.98
N LEU A 27 0.96 -15.51 6.78
CA LEU A 27 0.84 -14.07 6.86
C LEU A 27 1.39 -13.36 5.61
N ASP A 28 2.44 -13.90 4.99
CA ASP A 28 2.94 -13.42 3.68
C ASP A 28 1.85 -13.55 2.59
N ILE A 29 1.13 -14.66 2.58
CA ILE A 29 0.01 -14.88 1.64
C ILE A 29 -1.15 -13.93 1.95
N ALA A 30 -1.50 -13.76 3.22
CA ALA A 30 -2.54 -12.83 3.64
C ALA A 30 -2.22 -11.38 3.23
N ARG A 31 -0.95 -10.95 3.37
CA ARG A 31 -0.46 -9.64 2.91
C ARG A 31 -0.66 -9.48 1.40
N LEU A 32 -0.31 -10.48 0.61
CA LEU A 32 -0.47 -10.45 -0.84
C LEU A 32 -1.95 -10.36 -1.26
N PHE A 33 -2.84 -11.12 -0.62
CA PHE A 33 -4.29 -11.00 -0.83
C PHE A 33 -4.83 -9.63 -0.43
N SER A 34 -4.36 -9.08 0.69
CA SER A 34 -4.77 -7.73 1.12
C SER A 34 -4.30 -6.64 0.15
N GLY A 35 -3.10 -6.78 -0.43
CA GLY A 35 -2.59 -5.86 -1.45
C GLY A 35 -3.38 -5.95 -2.76
N LEU A 36 -3.75 -7.16 -3.19
CA LEU A 36 -4.64 -7.37 -4.34
C LEU A 36 -6.03 -6.75 -4.11
N ALA A 37 -6.62 -6.98 -2.93
CA ALA A 37 -7.92 -6.41 -2.58
C ALA A 37 -7.87 -4.87 -2.57
N PHE A 38 -6.78 -4.30 -2.05
CA PHE A 38 -6.52 -2.86 -2.11
C PHE A 38 -6.45 -2.35 -3.55
N LEU A 39 -5.66 -2.98 -4.42
CA LEU A 39 -5.54 -2.57 -5.83
C LEU A 39 -6.87 -2.64 -6.57
N ILE A 40 -7.60 -3.76 -6.44
CA ILE A 40 -8.91 -3.93 -7.06
C ILE A 40 -9.83 -2.79 -6.63
N MET A 41 -9.84 -2.46 -5.35
CA MET A 41 -10.76 -1.44 -4.85
C MET A 41 -10.34 -0.02 -5.21
N ILE A 42 -9.05 0.29 -5.33
CA ILE A 42 -8.62 1.57 -5.89
C ILE A 42 -8.98 1.65 -7.37
N ILE A 43 -8.78 0.59 -8.15
CA ILE A 43 -9.15 0.59 -9.56
C ILE A 43 -10.65 0.86 -9.71
N THR A 44 -11.50 0.17 -8.96
CA THR A 44 -12.96 0.39 -9.01
C THR A 44 -13.36 1.77 -8.54
N THR A 45 -12.74 2.29 -7.47
CA THR A 45 -12.98 3.66 -6.99
C THR A 45 -12.51 4.70 -8.02
N SER A 46 -11.41 4.44 -8.72
CA SER A 46 -10.84 5.37 -9.69
C SER A 46 -11.69 5.47 -10.95
N MET A 47 -12.56 4.49 -11.24
CA MET A 47 -13.47 4.56 -12.39
C MET A 47 -14.55 5.63 -12.28
N SER A 48 -14.80 6.17 -11.07
CA SER A 48 -15.70 7.31 -10.88
C SER A 48 -15.00 8.66 -10.94
N LEU A 49 -13.68 8.70 -11.14
CA LEU A 49 -12.91 9.91 -11.30
C LEU A 49 -12.83 10.28 -12.79
N ASP A 50 -12.66 11.56 -13.09
CA ASP A 50 -12.48 12.05 -14.46
C ASP A 50 -11.05 12.57 -14.69
N GLY A 51 -10.62 12.58 -15.95
CA GLY A 51 -9.37 13.22 -16.36
C GLY A 51 -8.10 12.53 -15.82
N SER A 52 -7.11 13.34 -15.41
CA SER A 52 -5.79 12.87 -14.99
C SER A 52 -5.79 12.15 -13.64
N ASP A 53 -6.83 12.35 -12.82
CA ASP A 53 -6.88 11.88 -11.44
C ASP A 53 -7.00 10.36 -11.35
N ILE A 54 -7.61 9.73 -12.36
CA ILE A 54 -7.68 8.27 -12.52
C ILE A 54 -6.26 7.68 -12.53
N TYR A 55 -5.41 8.19 -13.41
CA TYR A 55 -4.05 7.68 -13.62
C TYR A 55 -3.18 7.92 -12.38
N LEU A 56 -3.33 9.07 -11.75
CA LEU A 56 -2.54 9.44 -10.58
C LEU A 56 -2.91 8.59 -9.36
N THR A 57 -4.21 8.34 -9.13
CA THR A 57 -4.70 7.48 -8.05
C THR A 57 -4.23 6.04 -8.22
N ILE A 58 -4.31 5.50 -9.44
CA ILE A 58 -3.83 4.14 -9.75
C ILE A 58 -2.31 4.04 -9.60
N ALA A 59 -1.55 5.02 -10.11
CA ALA A 59 -0.10 5.03 -9.99
C ALA A 59 0.36 5.05 -8.52
N LEU A 60 -0.28 5.87 -7.67
CA LEU A 60 -0.02 5.90 -6.23
C LEU A 60 -0.29 4.54 -5.58
N ALA A 61 -1.42 3.90 -5.89
CA ALA A 61 -1.74 2.59 -5.32
C ALA A 61 -0.72 1.52 -5.72
N ILE A 62 -0.28 1.50 -6.98
CA ILE A 62 0.77 0.60 -7.44
C ILE A 62 2.08 0.88 -6.71
N CYS A 63 2.49 2.15 -6.57
CA CYS A 63 3.69 2.54 -5.85
C CYS A 63 3.67 2.08 -4.39
N ILE A 64 2.52 2.21 -3.70
CA ILE A 64 2.36 1.76 -2.31
C ILE A 64 2.55 0.25 -2.20
N VAL A 65 1.88 -0.53 -3.06
CA VAL A 65 2.02 -2.00 -3.04
C VAL A 65 3.46 -2.41 -3.33
N LEU A 66 4.07 -1.88 -4.38
CA LEU A 66 5.46 -2.21 -4.71
C LEU A 66 6.42 -1.83 -3.59
N SER A 67 6.24 -0.68 -2.96
CA SER A 67 7.08 -0.25 -1.85
C SER A 67 6.98 -1.19 -0.64
N VAL A 68 5.77 -1.66 -0.33
CA VAL A 68 5.53 -2.67 0.70
C VAL A 68 6.18 -4.01 0.34
N GLU A 69 6.05 -4.48 -0.90
CA GLU A 69 6.69 -5.73 -1.35
C GLU A 69 8.22 -5.64 -1.31
N ILE A 70 8.80 -4.51 -1.71
CA ILE A 70 10.24 -4.25 -1.62
C ILE A 70 10.69 -4.26 -0.16
N THR A 71 9.90 -3.68 0.75
CA THR A 71 10.15 -3.70 2.20
C THR A 71 10.22 -5.14 2.70
N ALA A 72 9.21 -5.96 2.39
CA ALA A 72 9.17 -7.37 2.78
C ALA A 72 10.36 -8.17 2.22
N PHE A 73 10.74 -7.89 0.98
CA PHE A 73 11.88 -8.54 0.32
C PHE A 73 13.22 -8.15 0.95
N LYS A 74 13.43 -6.88 1.29
CA LYS A 74 14.66 -6.40 1.94
C LYS A 74 14.78 -6.85 3.38
N GLU A 75 13.69 -6.82 4.14
CA GLU A 75 13.64 -7.44 5.48
C GLU A 75 13.99 -8.93 5.41
N LYS A 76 13.52 -9.65 4.39
CA LYS A 76 13.86 -11.06 4.19
C LYS A 76 15.34 -11.31 4.00
N GLN A 77 16.07 -10.37 3.42
CA GLN A 77 17.50 -10.47 3.18
C GLN A 77 18.36 -9.90 4.32
N GLY A 78 17.74 -9.32 5.36
CA GLY A 78 18.45 -8.68 6.47
C GLY A 78 19.06 -7.32 6.13
N ASP A 79 18.66 -6.68 5.02
CA ASP A 79 19.11 -5.33 4.63
C ASP A 79 18.31 -4.24 5.37
N GLN A 80 18.35 -4.27 6.70
CA GLN A 80 17.52 -3.38 7.52
C GLN A 80 18.00 -1.92 7.52
N LYS A 81 19.30 -1.69 7.27
CA LYS A 81 19.92 -0.35 7.33
C LYS A 81 19.37 0.61 6.27
N ASN A 82 18.86 0.08 5.16
CA ASN A 82 18.35 0.86 4.03
C ASN A 82 16.82 0.90 3.95
N LEU A 83 16.11 0.38 4.96
CA LEU A 83 14.64 0.33 4.96
C LEU A 83 13.97 1.64 5.32
N PHE A 84 14.64 2.51 6.07
CA PHE A 84 14.08 3.79 6.51
C PHE A 84 13.52 4.61 5.33
N LEU A 85 14.29 4.69 4.24
CA LEU A 85 13.88 5.45 3.06
C LEU A 85 12.63 4.86 2.38
N ILE A 86 12.49 3.54 2.39
CA ILE A 86 11.33 2.85 1.80
C ILE A 86 10.10 3.02 2.69
N HIS A 87 10.27 2.95 4.02
CA HIS A 87 9.18 3.24 4.97
C HIS A 87 8.68 4.68 4.82
N ALA A 88 9.60 5.65 4.80
CA ALA A 88 9.27 7.06 4.61
C ALA A 88 8.57 7.30 3.26
N PHE A 89 9.05 6.67 2.18
CA PHE A 89 8.43 6.74 0.86
C PHE A 89 7.01 6.17 0.86
N THR A 90 6.83 4.97 1.44
CA THR A 90 5.52 4.30 1.54
C THR A 90 4.52 5.16 2.31
N LEU A 91 4.95 5.74 3.44
CA LEU A 91 4.12 6.60 4.28
C LEU A 91 3.74 7.89 3.54
N THR A 92 4.69 8.51 2.84
CA THR A 92 4.44 9.72 2.05
C THR A 92 3.45 9.46 0.92
N MET A 93 3.63 8.38 0.15
CA MET A 93 2.69 8.02 -0.92
C MET A 93 1.31 7.66 -0.40
N THR A 94 1.24 6.97 0.74
CA THR A 94 -0.02 6.66 1.43
C THR A 94 -0.73 7.94 1.86
N LEU A 95 -0.01 8.90 2.42
CA LEU A 95 -0.56 10.17 2.87
C LEU A 95 -1.09 10.99 1.68
N VAL A 96 -0.34 11.06 0.57
CA VAL A 96 -0.79 11.72 -0.66
C VAL A 96 -2.06 11.07 -1.20
N LEU A 97 -2.12 9.73 -1.26
CA LEU A 97 -3.30 9.01 -1.70
C LEU A 97 -4.52 9.30 -0.81
N ILE A 98 -4.33 9.34 0.52
CA ILE A 98 -5.41 9.66 1.47
C ILE A 98 -5.92 11.08 1.24
N ILE A 99 -5.02 12.06 1.11
CA ILE A 99 -5.41 13.46 0.85
C ILE A 99 -6.23 13.54 -0.43
N MET A 100 -5.76 12.92 -1.52
CA MET A 100 -6.49 12.89 -2.78
C MET A 100 -7.89 12.30 -2.64
N LEU A 101 -8.02 11.14 -1.98
CA LEU A 101 -9.31 10.47 -1.79
C LEU A 101 -10.27 11.28 -0.90
N ILE A 102 -9.78 12.22 -0.10
CA ILE A 102 -10.63 13.12 0.70
C ILE A 102 -11.04 14.36 -0.11
N THR A 103 -10.18 14.83 -0.99
CA THR A 103 -10.40 16.07 -1.77
C THR A 103 -11.16 15.87 -3.08
N LEU A 104 -11.15 14.64 -3.61
CA LEU A 104 -11.83 14.24 -4.84
C LEU A 104 -13.29 13.80 -4.61
#